data_AF-A0A7C4HRM6-F1
#
_entry.id   AF-A0A7C4HRM6-F1
#
_cell.length_a   1.000
_cell.length_b   1.000
_cell.length_c   1.000
_cell.angle_alpha   90.00
_cell.angle_beta   90.00
_cell.angle_gamma   90.00
#
_symmetry.space_group_name_H-M   'P 1'
#
loop_
_entity.id
_entity.type
_entity.pdbx_description
1 polymer ?
#
loop_
_entity_poly.entity_id
_entity_poly.type
_entity_poly.pdbx_seq_one_letter_code
_entity_poly.pdbx_strand_id
1 'polypeptide(L)'
;MPVPARLFVRVVIGTSAEEILAFKCCRLPDMNLEVRLKNEGGDSVAVSSAMDFFGPAGSERVENFFPFGLHTLGPGDLLSFFTGYDQEAFRRFERIGLTDRQGRRWEARITGEWEEAELFPA
;
A
#
# COMPACT_ATOMS: atom_id res chain seq x y z
N MET A 1 26.74 -11.76 -1.41
CA MET A 1 25.53 -12.38 -2.02
C MET A 1 24.45 -11.30 -2.02
N PRO A 2 23.75 -11.06 -3.15
CA PRO A 2 22.63 -10.11 -3.14
C PRO A 2 21.56 -10.62 -2.17
N VAL A 3 21.07 -9.73 -1.30
CA VAL A 3 19.97 -10.03 -0.37
C VAL A 3 18.69 -9.63 -1.10
N PRO A 4 17.73 -10.53 -1.29
CA PRO A 4 16.53 -10.22 -2.05
C PRO A 4 15.72 -9.11 -1.38
N ALA A 5 14.88 -8.44 -2.16
CA ALA A 5 13.87 -7.52 -1.65
C ALA A 5 12.91 -8.22 -0.67
N ARG A 6 12.53 -7.51 0.40
CA ARG A 6 11.54 -7.95 1.38
C ARG A 6 10.63 -6.77 1.70
N LEU A 7 9.41 -6.81 1.20
CA LEU A 7 8.45 -5.73 1.35
C LEU A 7 7.52 -6.04 2.52
N PHE A 8 7.44 -5.12 3.47
CA PHE A 8 6.47 -5.15 4.55
C PHE A 8 5.38 -4.13 4.27
N VAL A 9 4.13 -4.53 4.53
CA VAL A 9 2.93 -3.74 4.29
C VAL A 9 2.15 -3.62 5.58
N ARG A 10 1.66 -2.41 5.85
CA ARG A 10 0.72 -2.14 6.94
C ARG A 10 -0.41 -1.30 6.40
N VAL A 11 -1.64 -1.73 6.63
CA VAL A 11 -2.84 -1.00 6.19
C VAL A 11 -3.62 -0.50 7.39
N VAL A 12 -3.93 0.78 7.42
CA VAL A 12 -4.62 1.43 8.54
C VAL A 12 -5.81 2.22 7.99
N ILE A 13 -7.01 1.85 8.42
CA ILE A 13 -8.25 2.57 8.13
C ILE A 13 -8.64 3.45 9.32
N GLY A 14 -9.25 4.60 9.07
CA GLY A 14 -9.60 5.57 10.12
C GLY A 14 -8.43 6.44 10.58
N THR A 15 -7.40 6.57 9.74
CA THR A 15 -6.30 7.49 10.03
C THR A 15 -6.77 8.94 9.96
N SER A 16 -6.34 9.78 10.89
CA SER A 16 -6.56 11.24 10.83
C SER A 16 -5.55 11.91 9.90
N ALA A 17 -5.18 11.26 8.78
CA ALA A 17 -4.13 11.78 7.90
C ALA A 17 -4.53 13.11 7.24
N GLU A 18 -5.83 13.46 7.24
CA GLU A 18 -6.31 14.79 6.88
C GLU A 18 -5.62 15.91 7.68
N GLU A 19 -5.37 15.74 8.98
CA GLU A 19 -4.66 16.75 9.79
C GLU A 19 -3.18 16.90 9.37
N ILE A 20 -2.57 15.83 8.86
CA ILE A 20 -1.16 15.79 8.43
C ILE A 20 -1.00 16.29 6.99
N LEU A 21 -1.96 15.98 6.11
CA LEU A 21 -1.94 16.33 4.69
C LEU A 21 -2.53 17.70 4.39
N ALA A 22 -3.41 18.24 5.25
CA ALA A 22 -3.99 19.59 5.09
C ALA A 22 -2.94 20.71 4.98
N PHE A 23 -1.71 20.48 5.48
CA PHE A 23 -0.60 21.42 5.38
C PHE A 23 0.07 21.45 3.98
N LYS A 24 -0.07 20.41 3.15
CA LYS A 24 0.65 20.28 1.87
C LYS A 24 -0.28 20.40 0.67
N CYS A 25 -0.51 21.65 0.27
CA CYS A 25 -0.98 22.21 -1.02
C CYS A 25 -2.20 21.62 -1.76
N CYS A 26 -2.77 20.50 -1.34
CA CYS A 26 -3.93 19.88 -1.94
C CYS A 26 -4.91 19.55 -0.82
N ARG A 27 -6.04 20.26 -0.73
CA ARG A 27 -7.14 19.87 0.17
C ARG A 27 -7.68 18.53 -0.33
N LEU A 28 -7.13 17.45 0.20
CA LEU A 28 -7.55 16.07 -0.07
C LEU A 28 -8.42 15.65 1.12
N PRO A 29 -9.74 15.90 1.06
CA PRO A 29 -10.64 15.55 2.16
C PRO A 29 -10.69 14.03 2.33
N ASP A 30 -11.01 13.61 3.56
CA ASP A 30 -11.36 12.22 3.88
C ASP A 30 -10.26 11.18 3.61
N MET A 31 -8.98 11.57 3.63
CA MET A 31 -7.82 10.67 3.53
C MET A 31 -7.69 9.77 4.77
N ASN A 32 -8.56 8.79 4.87
CA ASN A 32 -8.74 7.96 6.05
C ASN A 32 -8.12 6.55 5.91
N LEU A 33 -7.74 6.14 4.71
CA LEU A 33 -7.04 4.88 4.44
C LEU A 33 -5.56 5.17 4.15
N GLU A 34 -4.68 4.62 4.98
CA GLU A 34 -3.24 4.70 4.85
C GLU A 34 -2.65 3.30 4.56
N VAL A 35 -1.80 3.21 3.55
CA VAL A 35 -0.99 2.01 3.26
C VAL A 35 0.47 2.39 3.42
N ARG A 36 1.12 1.80 4.42
CA ARG A 36 2.54 1.98 4.69
C ARG A 36 3.33 0.81 4.15
N LEU A 37 4.45 1.13 3.53
CA LEU A 37 5.38 0.17 2.97
C LEU A 37 6.76 0.38 3.59
N LYS A 38 7.45 -0.72 3.90
CA LYS A 38 8.84 -0.71 4.33
C LYS A 38 9.61 -1.78 3.56
N ASN A 39 10.78 -1.44 3.03
CA ASN A 39 11.67 -2.43 2.42
C ASN A 39 12.76 -2.82 3.41
N GLU A 40 12.74 -4.06 3.90
CA GLU A 40 13.78 -4.62 4.79
C GLU A 40 14.72 -5.58 4.04
N GLY A 41 14.59 -5.67 2.71
CA GLY A 41 15.48 -6.45 1.86
C GLY A 41 16.74 -5.71 1.44
N GLY A 42 17.55 -6.34 0.60
CA GLY A 42 18.77 -5.75 0.06
C GLY A 42 18.63 -5.10 -1.32
N ASP A 43 17.54 -5.39 -2.03
CA ASP A 43 17.26 -4.85 -3.36
C ASP A 43 16.11 -3.84 -3.32
N SER A 44 16.13 -2.87 -4.24
CA SER A 44 15.04 -1.90 -4.38
C SER A 44 13.76 -2.51 -4.96
N VAL A 45 12.60 -2.06 -4.50
CA VAL A 45 11.27 -2.45 -5.03
C VAL A 45 10.59 -1.23 -5.61
N ALA A 46 10.10 -1.32 -6.85
CA ALA A 46 9.28 -0.28 -7.46
C ALA A 46 7.82 -0.72 -7.50
N VAL A 47 6.92 0.00 -6.81
CA VAL A 47 5.49 -0.34 -6.68
C VAL A 47 4.60 0.77 -7.22
N SER A 48 3.48 0.38 -7.83
CA SER A 48 2.44 1.30 -8.27
C SER A 48 1.60 1.79 -7.09
N SER A 49 1.14 3.05 -7.15
CA SER A 49 0.14 3.58 -6.22
C SER A 49 -1.24 2.94 -6.39
N ALA A 50 -1.52 2.32 -7.54
CA ALA A 50 -2.77 1.60 -7.75
C ALA A 50 -2.69 0.18 -7.15
N MET A 51 -3.61 -0.11 -6.23
CA MET A 51 -3.57 -1.30 -5.38
C MET A 51 -4.83 -2.13 -5.55
N ASP A 52 -4.68 -3.45 -5.47
CA ASP A 52 -5.80 -4.38 -5.51
C ASP A 52 -6.13 -4.83 -4.08
N PHE A 53 -7.41 -4.76 -3.70
CA PHE A 53 -7.91 -5.30 -2.44
C PHE A 53 -8.70 -6.57 -2.71
N PHE A 54 -8.48 -7.62 -1.91
CA PHE A 54 -9.09 -8.92 -2.09
C PHE A 54 -9.94 -9.29 -0.88
N GLY A 55 -11.13 -9.83 -1.12
CA GLY A 55 -12.00 -10.37 -0.08
C GLY A 55 -12.95 -11.44 -0.63
N PRO A 56 -13.86 -11.98 0.20
CA PRO A 56 -14.76 -13.07 -0.19
C PRO A 56 -15.68 -12.75 -1.37
N ALA A 57 -16.01 -11.47 -1.57
CA ALA A 57 -16.87 -10.99 -2.66
C ALA A 57 -16.12 -10.74 -3.98
N GLY A 58 -14.80 -10.93 -4.01
CA GLY A 58 -13.94 -10.66 -5.17
C GLY A 58 -12.83 -9.66 -4.86
N SER A 59 -12.29 -9.06 -5.93
CA SER A 59 -11.23 -8.07 -5.83
C SER A 59 -11.67 -6.70 -6.34
N GLU A 60 -11.15 -5.64 -5.74
CA GLU A 60 -11.38 -4.26 -6.15
C GLU A 60 -10.04 -3.56 -6.36
N ARG A 61 -9.91 -2.84 -7.47
CA ARG A 61 -8.73 -2.03 -7.75
C ARG A 61 -8.99 -0.57 -7.38
N VAL A 62 -8.11 0.01 -6.59
CA VAL A 62 -8.18 1.39 -6.12
C VAL A 62 -6.99 2.17 -6.68
N GLU A 63 -7.27 3.17 -7.51
CA GLU A 63 -6.24 3.89 -8.30
C GLU A 63 -5.95 5.31 -7.80
N ASN A 64 -6.77 5.81 -6.85
CA ASN A 64 -6.73 7.18 -6.38
C ASN A 64 -5.82 7.42 -5.15
N PHE A 65 -4.86 6.53 -4.90
CA PHE A 65 -3.88 6.72 -3.83
C PHE A 65 -2.87 7.84 -4.15
N PHE A 66 -2.63 8.70 -3.16
CA PHE A 66 -1.56 9.69 -3.15
C PHE A 66 -0.38 9.22 -2.29
N PRO A 67 0.89 9.38 -2.72
CA PRO A 67 1.31 9.99 -3.97
C PRO A 67 1.04 9.09 -5.18
N PHE A 68 0.61 9.68 -6.30
CA PHE A 68 0.25 8.94 -7.51
C PHE A 68 1.49 8.42 -8.25
N GLY A 69 1.35 7.30 -8.97
CA GLY A 69 2.33 6.79 -9.91
C GLY A 69 3.19 5.64 -9.39
N LEU A 70 4.35 5.45 -9.99
CA LEU A 70 5.31 4.41 -9.63
C LEU A 70 6.35 4.98 -8.65
N HIS A 71 6.58 4.27 -7.55
CA HIS A 71 7.50 4.70 -6.49
C HIS A 71 8.53 3.63 -6.18
N THR A 72 9.79 4.02 -6.06
CA THR A 72 10.90 3.13 -5.75
C THR A 72 11.24 3.23 -4.26
N LEU A 73 11.25 2.09 -3.57
CA LEU A 73 11.74 1.94 -2.20
C LEU A 73 13.08 1.22 -2.23
N GLY A 74 14.15 1.91 -1.82
CA GLY A 74 15.44 1.31 -1.55
C GLY A 74 15.48 0.52 -0.23
N PRO A 75 16.58 -0.19 0.05
CA PRO A 75 16.79 -0.88 1.32
C PRO A 75 16.67 0.08 2.52
N GLY A 76 15.79 -0.25 3.46
CA GLY A 76 15.52 0.55 4.66
C GLY A 76 14.49 1.66 4.49
N ASP A 77 14.03 1.93 3.26
CA ASP A 77 13.08 3.01 2.99
C ASP A 77 11.68 2.70 3.54
N LEU A 78 10.97 3.77 3.89
CA LEU A 78 9.56 3.78 4.27
C LEU A 78 8.78 4.69 3.31
N LEU A 79 7.63 4.21 2.83
CA LEU A 79 6.70 4.99 1.99
C LEU A 79 5.29 4.87 2.55
N SER A 80 4.46 5.90 2.36
CA SER A 80 3.05 5.86 2.75
C SER A 80 2.18 6.40 1.62
N PHE A 81 1.08 5.71 1.40
CA PHE A 81 0.03 6.07 0.47
C PHE A 81 -1.27 6.36 1.22
N PHE A 82 -2.05 7.31 0.70
CA PHE A 82 -3.27 7.78 1.32
C PHE A 82 -4.38 7.83 0.28
N THR A 83 -5.58 7.37 0.64
CA THR A 83 -6.80 7.59 -0.13
C THR A 83 -7.99 7.74 0.84
N GLY A 84 -9.10 8.25 0.33
CA GLY A 84 -10.38 8.17 1.02
C GLY A 84 -11.11 6.87 0.70
N TYR A 85 -11.64 6.22 1.72
CA TYR A 85 -12.37 4.96 1.58
C TYR A 85 -13.48 4.83 2.63
N ASP A 86 -14.61 4.21 2.28
CA ASP A 86 -15.68 3.92 3.24
C ASP A 86 -15.27 2.82 4.22
N GLN A 87 -15.27 3.13 5.53
CA GLN A 87 -14.69 2.23 6.53
C GLN A 87 -15.45 0.90 6.64
N GLU A 88 -16.77 0.91 6.51
CA GLU A 88 -17.58 -0.30 6.61
C GLU A 88 -17.41 -1.18 5.37
N ALA A 89 -17.36 -0.57 4.18
CA ALA A 89 -17.04 -1.26 2.94
C ALA A 89 -15.64 -1.89 2.98
N PHE A 90 -14.66 -1.20 3.59
CA PHE A 90 -13.28 -1.68 3.67
C PHE A 90 -13.13 -2.99 4.46
N ARG A 91 -13.95 -3.20 5.50
CA ARG A 91 -13.87 -4.36 6.39
C ARG A 91 -14.03 -5.72 5.70
N ARG A 92 -14.56 -5.74 4.46
CA ARG A 92 -14.71 -6.97 3.68
C ARG A 92 -13.40 -7.50 3.09
N PHE A 93 -12.36 -6.67 3.03
CA PHE A 93 -11.09 -7.05 2.42
C PHE A 93 -10.15 -7.68 3.45
N GLU A 94 -9.49 -8.73 3.02
CA GLU A 94 -8.61 -9.55 3.85
C GLU A 94 -7.14 -9.41 3.42
N ARG A 95 -6.91 -9.03 2.16
CA ARG A 95 -5.57 -8.90 1.57
C ARG A 95 -5.47 -7.68 0.67
N ILE A 96 -4.24 -7.19 0.53
CA ILE A 96 -3.85 -6.12 -0.38
C ILE A 96 -2.79 -6.64 -1.35
N GLY A 97 -2.82 -6.15 -2.59
CA GLY A 97 -1.88 -6.44 -3.65
C GLY A 97 -1.26 -5.17 -4.23
N LEU A 98 0.05 -5.14 -4.33
CA LEU A 98 0.82 -4.07 -4.96
C LEU A 98 1.49 -4.61 -6.22
N THR A 99 1.23 -3.97 -7.36
CA THR A 99 1.88 -4.34 -8.63
C THR A 99 3.23 -3.64 -8.75
N ASP A 100 4.27 -4.40 -9.07
CA ASP A 100 5.60 -3.85 -9.33
C ASP A 100 5.82 -3.48 -10.81
N ARG A 101 6.98 -2.91 -11.13
CA ARG A 101 7.32 -2.51 -12.51
C ARG A 101 7.40 -3.69 -13.49
N GLN A 102 7.59 -4.91 -12.99
CA GLN A 102 7.65 -6.13 -13.78
C GLN A 102 6.26 -6.78 -13.94
N GLY A 103 5.21 -6.18 -13.39
CA GLY A 103 3.85 -6.73 -13.39
C GLY A 103 3.63 -7.81 -12.33
N ARG A 104 4.63 -8.12 -11.49
CA ARG A 104 4.51 -9.07 -10.39
C ARG A 104 3.70 -8.43 -9.27
N ARG A 105 3.08 -9.24 -8.42
CA ARG A 105 2.25 -8.75 -7.33
C ARG A 105 2.83 -9.11 -5.97
N TRP A 106 2.98 -8.12 -5.11
CA TRP A 106 3.27 -8.29 -3.70
C TRP A 106 1.96 -8.31 -2.93
N GLU A 107 1.62 -9.43 -2.28
CA GLU A 107 0.37 -9.56 -1.54
C GLU A 107 0.62 -9.75 -0.03
N ALA A 108 -0.13 -9.01 0.79
CA ALA A 108 -0.07 -9.11 2.25
C ALA A 108 -1.46 -9.18 2.87
N ARG A 109 -1.56 -9.70 4.10
CA ARG A 109 -2.82 -9.69 4.86
C ARG A 109 -3.11 -8.29 5.39
N ILE A 110 -4.39 -7.98 5.59
CA ILE A 110 -4.86 -6.74 6.22
C ILE A 110 -5.15 -7.05 7.69
N THR A 111 -4.17 -6.82 8.55
CA THR A 111 -4.29 -7.08 10.00
C THR A 111 -4.24 -5.81 10.85
N GLY A 112 -3.85 -4.68 10.27
CA GLY A 112 -3.53 -3.45 11.00
C GLY A 112 -2.09 -3.38 11.50
N GLU A 113 -1.35 -4.49 11.43
CA GLU A 113 0.06 -4.61 11.79
C GLU A 113 0.94 -4.71 10.52
N TRP A 114 2.25 -4.80 10.72
CA TRP A 114 3.20 -5.02 9.63
C TRP A 114 3.20 -6.49 9.22
N GLU A 115 2.88 -6.75 7.95
CA GLU A 115 2.90 -8.07 7.33
C GLU A 115 3.96 -8.13 6.23
N GLU A 116 4.75 -9.20 6.19
CA GLU A 116 5.66 -9.44 5.07
C GLU A 116 4.83 -9.85 3.84
N ALA A 117 5.00 -9.16 2.72
CA ALA A 117 4.30 -9.44 1.50
C ALA A 117 4.95 -10.60 0.74
N GLU A 118 4.12 -11.53 0.31
CA GLU A 118 4.52 -12.63 -0.57
C GLU A 118 4.54 -12.14 -2.03
N LEU A 119 5.61 -12.49 -2.76
CA LEU A 119 5.77 -12.12 -4.16
C LEU A 119 5.20 -13.20 -5.09
N PHE A 120 4.21 -12.82 -5.89
CA PHE A 120 3.59 -13.65 -6.92
C PHE A 120 4.07 -13.24 -8.31
N PRO A 121 4.31 -14.20 -9.22
CA PRO A 121 4.65 -13.90 -10.60
C PRO A 121 3.50 -13.18 -11.32
N ALA A 122 3.84 -12.48 -12.40
CA ALA A 122 2.89 -11.81 -13.30
C ALA A 122 2.01 -12.80 -14.05
#